data_AF-A0A318YGN8-F1
#
_entry.id   AF-A0A318YGN8-F1
#
_cell.length_a   1.000
_cell.length_b   1.000
_cell.length_c   1.000
_cell.angle_alpha   90.00
_cell.angle_beta   90.00
_cell.angle_gamma   90.00
#
_symmetry.space_group_name_H-M   'P 1'
#
loop_
_entity.id
_entity.type
_entity.pdbx_description
1 polymer ?
#
loop_
_entity_poly.entity_id
_entity_poly.type
_entity_poly.pdbx_seq_one_letter_code
_entity_poly.pdbx_strand_id
1 'polypeptide(L)'
;MIVETLAPRGGVPAKELDNPSSNVYRNYAISKTGNWFLTDRFAKKFAAAAGKDEKAVVSVTVNPANAYTGIYDDAPKLVVWMCKPIFYTAPEGANSLLWAGCSSEVTAADSGRYIIPFGRWHPCPRGDLVEEMSKGDDGNAVGLEKWCERVTADFR
;
A
#
# COMPACT_ATOMS: atom_id res chain seq x y z
N MET A 1 -10.65 3.53 6.21
CA MET A 1 -10.88 3.77 4.77
C MET A 1 -9.88 2.94 3.98
N ILE A 2 -10.29 2.30 2.89
CA ILE A 2 -9.41 1.45 2.08
C ILE A 2 -8.67 2.33 1.05
N VAL A 3 -7.39 2.03 0.80
CA VAL A 3 -6.48 2.86 -0.03
C VAL A 3 -7.01 3.05 -1.45
N GLU A 4 -7.63 2.03 -2.04
CA GLU A 4 -8.17 2.11 -3.40
C GLU A 4 -9.34 3.07 -3.58
N THR A 5 -10.07 3.42 -2.51
CA THR A 5 -11.26 4.26 -2.61
C THR A 5 -10.92 5.69 -3.06
N LEU A 6 -9.75 6.19 -2.65
CA LEU A 6 -9.28 7.54 -3.00
C LEU A 6 -8.22 7.54 -4.10
N ALA A 7 -7.73 6.36 -4.50
CA ALA A 7 -6.72 6.25 -5.55
C ALA A 7 -7.25 6.86 -6.85
N PRO A 8 -6.47 7.65 -7.59
CA PRO A 8 -6.89 8.07 -8.92
C PRO A 8 -7.01 6.84 -9.85
N ARG A 9 -7.68 7.01 -10.99
CA ARG A 9 -7.74 5.96 -12.01
C ARG A 9 -6.32 5.55 -12.42
N GLY A 10 -6.05 4.25 -12.40
CA GLY A 10 -4.72 3.69 -12.67
C GLY A 10 -3.70 3.87 -11.52
N GLY A 11 -4.12 4.38 -10.37
CA GLY A 11 -3.35 4.37 -9.13
C GLY A 11 -2.24 5.40 -9.03
N VAL A 12 -1.14 5.18 -9.73
CA VAL A 12 0.09 5.97 -9.59
C VAL A 12 0.50 6.58 -10.93
N PRO A 13 -0.06 7.74 -11.31
CA PRO A 13 0.27 8.36 -12.59
C PRO A 13 1.70 8.90 -12.58
N ALA A 14 2.53 8.45 -13.54
CA ALA A 14 3.95 8.82 -13.62
C ALA A 14 4.21 10.34 -13.61
N LYS A 15 3.31 11.14 -14.22
CA LYS A 15 3.43 12.60 -14.28
C LYS A 15 3.40 13.28 -12.91
N GLU A 16 2.74 12.65 -11.93
CA GLU A 16 2.57 13.22 -10.58
C GLU A 16 3.65 12.78 -9.59
N LEU A 17 4.60 11.94 -10.02
CA LEU A 17 5.72 11.53 -9.19
C LEU A 17 6.75 12.67 -9.04
N ASP A 18 7.08 13.34 -10.15
CA ASP A 18 7.97 14.51 -10.14
C ASP A 18 7.20 15.83 -9.94
N ASN A 19 5.90 15.86 -10.25
CA ASN A 19 5.06 17.05 -10.18
C ASN A 19 3.78 16.77 -9.39
N PRO A 20 3.84 16.76 -8.04
CA PRO A 20 2.68 16.45 -7.21
C PRO A 20 1.54 17.45 -7.40
N SER A 21 0.31 16.98 -7.21
CA SER A 21 -0.89 17.81 -7.28
C SER A 21 -0.91 18.86 -6.17
N SER A 22 -1.59 19.99 -6.39
CA SER A 22 -1.91 20.93 -5.31
C SER A 22 -2.89 20.35 -4.28
N ASN A 23 -3.60 19.27 -4.63
CA ASN A 23 -4.49 18.57 -3.71
C ASN A 23 -3.72 17.55 -2.87
N VAL A 24 -3.48 17.89 -1.59
CA VAL A 24 -2.76 17.04 -0.63
C VAL A 24 -3.40 15.66 -0.42
N TYR A 25 -4.73 15.55 -0.51
CA TYR A 25 -5.42 14.26 -0.35
C TYR A 25 -5.18 13.34 -1.54
N ARG A 26 -5.03 13.91 -2.75
CA ARG A 26 -4.65 13.16 -3.95
C ARG A 26 -3.23 12.62 -3.82
N ASN A 27 -2.29 13.47 -3.42
CA ASN A 27 -0.90 13.05 -3.21
C ASN A 27 -0.80 11.95 -2.13
N TYR A 28 -1.55 12.11 -1.04
CA TYR A 28 -1.66 11.09 -0.01
C TYR A 28 -2.20 9.78 -0.58
N ALA A 29 -3.32 9.81 -1.33
CA ALA A 29 -3.88 8.61 -1.95
C ALA A 29 -2.88 7.94 -2.91
N ILE A 30 -2.19 8.70 -3.76
CA ILE A 30 -1.14 8.21 -4.67
C ILE A 30 -0.02 7.53 -3.88
N SER A 31 0.48 8.15 -2.80
CA SER A 31 1.53 7.55 -1.97
C SER A 31 1.11 6.22 -1.35
N LYS A 32 -0.15 6.12 -0.90
CA LYS A 32 -0.68 4.88 -0.30
C LYS A 32 -0.94 3.80 -1.34
N THR A 33 -1.42 4.15 -2.53
CA THR A 33 -1.54 3.22 -3.65
C THR A 33 -0.15 2.77 -4.14
N GLY A 34 0.84 3.67 -4.11
CA GLY A 34 2.22 3.37 -4.41
C GLY A 34 2.82 2.27 -3.53
N ASN A 35 2.51 2.26 -2.23
CA ASN A 35 2.92 1.17 -1.35
C ASN A 35 2.39 -0.19 -1.85
N TRP A 36 1.15 -0.24 -2.36
CA TRP A 36 0.59 -1.48 -2.88
C TRP A 36 1.23 -1.90 -4.21
N PHE A 37 1.49 -0.95 -5.10
CA PHE A 37 2.22 -1.24 -6.33
C PHE A 37 3.62 -1.76 -6.03
N LEU A 38 4.36 -1.12 -5.11
CA LEU A 38 5.68 -1.59 -4.69
C LEU A 38 5.63 -2.99 -4.05
N THR A 39 4.60 -3.31 -3.28
CA THR A 39 4.38 -4.67 -2.77
C THR A 39 4.28 -5.69 -3.91
N ASP A 40 3.51 -5.42 -4.97
CA ASP A 40 3.43 -6.30 -6.15
C ASP A 40 4.81 -6.47 -6.83
N ARG A 41 5.58 -5.38 -6.96
CA ARG A 41 6.92 -5.41 -7.56
C ARG A 41 7.88 -6.26 -6.73
N PHE A 42 7.90 -6.04 -5.42
CA PHE A 42 8.73 -6.81 -4.51
C PHE A 42 8.30 -8.28 -4.45
N ALA A 43 7.02 -8.58 -4.47
CA ALA A 43 6.51 -9.95 -4.53
C ALA A 43 7.07 -10.69 -5.75
N LYS A 44 6.99 -10.08 -6.95
CA LYS A 44 7.55 -10.65 -8.19
C LYS A 44 9.07 -10.81 -8.12
N LYS A 45 9.78 -9.79 -7.61
CA LYS A 45 11.24 -9.81 -7.46
C LYS A 45 11.72 -10.91 -6.50
N PHE A 46 11.08 -11.04 -5.35
CA PHE A 46 11.43 -12.06 -4.36
C PHE A 46 11.03 -13.46 -4.82
N ALA A 47 9.90 -13.62 -5.49
CA ALA A 47 9.53 -14.91 -6.09
C ALA A 47 10.56 -15.37 -7.13
N ALA A 48 11.06 -14.46 -7.99
CA ALA A 48 12.10 -14.79 -8.97
C ALA A 48 13.44 -15.16 -8.30
N ALA A 49 13.75 -14.58 -7.14
CA ALA A 49 14.99 -14.83 -6.40
C ALA A 49 14.94 -16.08 -5.50
N ALA A 50 13.75 -16.57 -5.13
CA ALA A 50 13.58 -17.61 -4.11
C ALA A 50 14.11 -19.01 -4.48
N GLY A 51 14.46 -19.29 -5.74
CA GLY A 51 14.94 -20.61 -6.15
C GLY A 51 13.96 -21.74 -5.81
N LYS A 52 14.46 -22.95 -5.52
CA LYS A 52 13.67 -24.10 -5.04
C LYS A 52 13.59 -24.18 -3.49
N ASP A 53 14.16 -23.21 -2.78
CA ASP A 53 14.29 -23.27 -1.33
C ASP A 53 13.05 -22.73 -0.60
N GLU A 54 12.78 -23.25 0.60
CA GLU A 54 11.63 -22.90 1.46
C GLU A 54 11.72 -21.47 2.06
N LYS A 55 12.81 -20.74 1.84
CA LYS A 55 13.01 -19.38 2.39
C LYS A 55 12.48 -18.32 1.42
N ALA A 56 11.16 -18.23 1.31
CA ALA A 56 10.49 -17.20 0.51
C ALA A 56 10.25 -15.92 1.34
N VAL A 57 10.60 -14.76 0.79
CA VAL A 57 10.21 -13.47 1.35
C VAL A 57 8.82 -13.12 0.84
N VAL A 58 7.87 -12.96 1.76
CA VAL A 58 6.49 -12.58 1.46
C VAL A 58 6.37 -11.06 1.55
N SER A 59 5.88 -10.42 0.47
CA SER A 59 5.58 -8.98 0.47
C SER A 59 4.08 -8.79 0.49
N VAL A 60 3.55 -8.05 1.47
CA VAL A 60 2.12 -7.71 1.57
C VAL A 60 1.93 -6.24 1.91
N THR A 61 0.82 -5.67 1.48
CA THR A 61 0.40 -4.33 1.88
C THR A 61 -0.62 -4.43 3.00
N VAL A 62 -0.49 -3.61 4.03
CA VAL A 62 -1.41 -3.64 5.17
C VAL A 62 -2.05 -2.27 5.37
N ASN A 63 -3.39 -2.26 5.49
CA ASN A 63 -4.14 -1.10 5.93
C ASN A 63 -4.56 -1.28 7.40
N PRO A 64 -3.96 -0.53 8.34
CA PRO A 64 -4.22 -0.67 9.78
C PRO A 64 -5.48 0.07 10.24
N ALA A 65 -6.44 0.30 9.35
CA ALA A 65 -7.65 1.09 9.59
C ALA A 65 -7.38 2.58 9.84
N ASN A 66 -8.42 3.30 10.28
CA ASN A 66 -8.30 4.69 10.69
C ASN A 66 -7.94 4.74 12.18
N ALA A 67 -6.77 4.24 12.55
CA ALA A 67 -6.30 4.26 13.94
C ALA A 67 -5.94 5.70 14.37
N TYR A 68 -6.42 6.13 15.54
CA TYR A 68 -6.11 7.43 16.12
C TYR A 68 -4.66 7.44 16.62
N THR A 69 -3.82 8.14 15.87
CA THR A 69 -2.38 8.30 16.11
C THR A 69 -1.98 9.75 15.85
N GLY A 70 -0.71 10.11 16.06
CA GLY A 70 -0.19 11.45 15.76
C GLY A 70 -0.29 11.88 14.29
N ILE A 71 -0.72 11.01 13.37
CA ILE A 71 -0.98 11.38 11.97
C ILE A 71 -2.04 12.48 11.81
N TYR A 72 -2.87 12.68 12.83
CA TYR A 72 -3.93 13.70 12.83
C TYR A 72 -3.54 15.00 13.55
N ASP A 73 -2.32 15.13 14.05
CA ASP A 73 -1.92 16.28 14.89
C ASP A 73 -1.99 17.61 14.13
N ASP A 74 -1.67 17.59 12.83
CA ASP A 74 -1.75 18.76 11.94
C ASP A 74 -3.09 18.88 11.20
N ALA A 75 -4.01 17.94 11.38
CA ALA A 75 -5.31 17.96 10.73
C ALA A 75 -6.28 18.96 11.42
N PRO A 76 -7.30 19.48 10.72
CA PRO A 76 -8.28 20.39 11.33
C PRO A 76 -8.94 19.78 12.58
N LYS A 77 -8.64 20.35 13.75
CA LYS A 77 -9.01 19.78 15.07
C LYS A 77 -10.51 19.53 15.22
N LEU A 78 -11.35 20.40 14.68
CA LEU A 78 -12.82 20.22 14.70
C LEU A 78 -13.24 18.98 13.91
N VAL A 79 -12.63 18.74 12.75
CA VAL A 79 -12.90 17.55 11.92
C VAL A 79 -12.44 16.28 12.64
N VAL A 80 -11.21 16.29 13.19
CA VAL A 80 -10.67 15.17 13.96
C VAL A 80 -11.56 14.85 15.16
N TRP A 81 -12.03 15.87 15.88
CA TRP A 81 -12.93 15.70 17.01
C TRP A 81 -14.28 15.09 16.59
N MET A 82 -14.89 15.57 15.51
CA MET A 82 -16.14 15.00 14.98
C MET A 82 -15.96 13.54 14.49
N CYS A 83 -14.79 13.21 13.94
CA CYS A 83 -14.47 11.85 13.48
C CYS A 83 -13.98 10.92 14.61
N LYS A 84 -13.76 11.42 15.83
CA LYS A 84 -13.25 10.60 16.93
C LYS A 84 -14.05 9.32 17.22
N PRO A 85 -15.39 9.30 17.14
CA PRO A 85 -16.18 8.07 17.36
C PRO A 85 -15.95 6.96 16.32
N ILE A 86 -15.41 7.28 15.14
CA ILE A 86 -15.16 6.31 14.07
C ILE A 86 -13.68 5.90 13.98
N PHE A 87 -12.81 6.47 14.81
CA PHE A 87 -11.42 6.05 14.88
C PHE A 87 -11.25 4.82 15.75
N TYR A 88 -10.34 3.94 15.33
CA TYR A 88 -9.88 2.83 16.14
C TYR A 88 -8.74 3.29 17.03
N THR A 89 -8.48 2.54 18.09
CA THR A 89 -7.29 2.72 18.91
C THR A 89 -6.03 2.25 18.16
N ALA A 90 -4.86 2.75 18.56
CA ALA A 90 -3.60 2.31 17.98
C ALA A 90 -3.36 0.78 18.12
N PRO A 91 -3.66 0.14 19.28
CA PRO A 91 -3.60 -1.32 19.39
C PRO A 91 -4.52 -2.06 18.41
N GLU A 92 -5.76 -1.59 18.22
CA GLU A 92 -6.67 -2.21 17.25
C GLU A 92 -6.15 -2.13 15.82
N GLY A 93 -5.52 -1.02 15.44
CA GLY A 93 -4.86 -0.89 14.13
C GLY A 93 -3.65 -1.83 13.97
N ALA A 94 -2.87 -2.01 15.04
CA ALA A 94 -1.70 -2.89 15.06
C ALA A 94 -2.05 -4.37 14.87
N ASN A 95 -3.27 -4.81 15.23
CA ASN A 95 -3.71 -6.19 15.02
C ASN A 95 -3.55 -6.66 13.56
N SER A 96 -3.78 -5.78 12.58
CA SER A 96 -3.64 -6.14 11.17
C SER A 96 -2.17 -6.36 10.78
N LEU A 97 -1.25 -5.62 11.39
CA LEU A 97 0.20 -5.77 11.18
C LEU A 97 0.72 -7.03 11.87
N LEU A 98 0.30 -7.28 13.10
CA LEU A 98 0.65 -8.51 13.83
C LEU A 98 0.12 -9.75 13.12
N TRP A 99 -1.13 -9.72 12.64
CA TRP A 99 -1.68 -10.80 11.84
C TRP A 99 -0.86 -11.00 10.55
N ALA A 100 -0.52 -9.92 9.83
CA ALA A 100 0.28 -10.00 8.61
C ALA A 100 1.67 -10.64 8.82
N GLY A 101 2.32 -10.34 9.95
CA GLY A 101 3.69 -10.80 10.24
C GLY A 101 3.80 -12.10 11.04
N CYS A 102 2.76 -12.50 11.77
CA CYS A 102 2.82 -13.62 12.71
C CYS A 102 1.79 -14.73 12.44
N SER A 103 0.79 -14.51 11.58
CA SER A 103 -0.22 -15.52 11.29
C SER A 103 0.33 -16.59 10.34
N SER A 104 0.05 -17.86 10.64
CA SER A 104 0.31 -18.98 9.72
C SER A 104 -0.64 -18.98 8.51
N GLU A 105 -1.68 -18.15 8.52
CA GLU A 105 -2.58 -17.95 7.37
C GLU A 105 -1.94 -17.11 6.26
N VAL A 106 -0.83 -16.41 6.54
CA VAL A 106 -0.10 -15.63 5.55
C VAL A 106 1.04 -16.48 5.00
N THR A 107 0.92 -16.89 3.76
CA THR A 107 1.85 -17.84 3.11
C THR A 107 2.59 -17.20 1.94
N ALA A 108 3.56 -17.91 1.38
CA ALA A 108 4.25 -17.47 0.17
C ALA A 108 3.32 -17.25 -1.03
N ALA A 109 2.21 -18.00 -1.10
CA ALA A 109 1.19 -17.82 -2.14
C ALA A 109 0.42 -16.49 -2.01
N ASP A 110 0.50 -15.84 -0.86
CA ASP A 110 -0.18 -14.58 -0.57
C ASP A 110 0.68 -13.34 -0.87
N SER A 111 1.91 -13.53 -1.34
CA SER A 111 2.80 -12.43 -1.72
C SER A 111 2.16 -11.58 -2.84
N GLY A 112 2.16 -10.25 -2.67
CA GLY A 112 1.50 -9.30 -3.55
C GLY A 112 0.09 -8.89 -3.11
N ARG A 113 -0.51 -9.60 -2.14
CA ARG A 113 -1.89 -9.32 -1.68
C ARG A 113 -1.96 -8.11 -0.75
N TYR A 114 -3.18 -7.59 -0.63
CA TYR A 114 -3.52 -6.46 0.22
C TYR A 114 -4.40 -6.90 1.40
N ILE A 115 -4.00 -6.49 2.60
CA ILE A 115 -4.67 -6.77 3.87
C ILE A 115 -5.47 -5.52 4.28
N ILE A 116 -6.78 -5.70 4.44
CA ILE A 116 -7.69 -4.70 4.99
C ILE A 116 -7.74 -4.79 6.53
N PRO A 117 -8.33 -3.80 7.22
CA PRO A 117 -8.44 -3.82 8.68
C PRO A 117 -8.98 -5.13 9.26
N PHE A 118 -8.40 -5.48 10.41
CA PHE A 118 -8.71 -6.65 11.23
C PHE A 118 -8.21 -7.97 10.61
N GLY A 119 -7.04 -7.93 9.95
CA GLY A 119 -6.37 -9.15 9.48
C GLY A 119 -7.17 -9.91 8.44
N ARG A 120 -7.73 -9.20 7.46
CA ARG A 120 -8.52 -9.83 6.39
C ARG A 120 -7.93 -9.50 5.03
N TRP A 121 -8.01 -10.44 4.11
CA TRP A 121 -7.67 -10.18 2.71
C TRP A 121 -8.69 -9.25 2.06
N HIS A 122 -8.22 -8.39 1.16
CA HIS A 122 -9.10 -7.56 0.34
C HIS A 122 -10.00 -8.45 -0.54
N PRO A 123 -11.34 -8.41 -0.37
CA PRO A 123 -12.22 -9.37 -1.02
C PRO A 123 -12.43 -9.09 -2.51
N CYS A 124 -12.44 -7.82 -2.91
CA CYS A 124 -12.67 -7.41 -4.30
C CYS A 124 -11.90 -6.12 -4.59
N PRO A 125 -10.59 -6.21 -4.89
CA PRO A 125 -9.79 -5.03 -5.20
C PRO A 125 -10.23 -4.39 -6.52
N ARG A 126 -10.06 -3.07 -6.63
CA ARG A 126 -10.46 -2.27 -7.79
C ARG A 126 -9.71 -2.74 -9.03
N GLY A 127 -10.45 -3.16 -10.05
CA GLY A 127 -9.91 -3.85 -11.22
C GLY A 127 -8.86 -3.04 -12.01
N ASP A 128 -9.02 -1.71 -12.10
CA ASP A 128 -8.06 -0.86 -12.80
C ASP A 128 -6.67 -0.85 -12.12
N LEU A 129 -6.62 -0.93 -10.79
CA LEU A 129 -5.36 -0.98 -10.05
C LEU A 129 -4.65 -2.32 -10.24
N VAL A 130 -5.43 -3.41 -10.21
CA VAL A 130 -4.92 -4.76 -10.49
C VAL A 130 -4.38 -4.85 -11.92
N GLU A 131 -5.12 -4.29 -12.88
CA GLU A 131 -4.72 -4.23 -14.29
C GLU A 131 -3.38 -3.50 -14.45
N GLU A 132 -3.20 -2.35 -13.82
CA GLU A 132 -1.94 -1.59 -13.86
C GLU A 132 -0.73 -2.35 -13.29
N MET A 133 -0.94 -3.20 -12.28
CA MET A 133 0.12 -4.07 -11.75
C MET A 133 0.44 -5.25 -12.71
N SER A 134 -0.51 -5.66 -13.54
CA SER A 134 -0.36 -6.75 -14.50
C SER A 134 0.19 -6.31 -15.87
N LYS A 135 0.18 -5.01 -16.19
CA LYS A 135 0.60 -4.45 -17.50
C LYS A 135 2.10 -4.57 -17.83
N GLY A 136 2.93 -5.08 -16.92
CA GLY A 136 4.37 -5.17 -17.15
C GLY A 136 5.01 -3.79 -17.33
N ASP A 137 5.90 -3.63 -18.31
CA ASP A 137 6.69 -2.42 -18.51
C ASP A 137 5.88 -1.13 -18.76
N ASP A 138 4.67 -1.26 -19.30
CA ASP A 138 3.77 -0.14 -19.59
C ASP A 138 2.88 0.22 -18.39
N GLY A 139 2.90 -0.58 -17.33
CA GLY A 139 2.08 -0.38 -16.14
C GLY A 139 2.63 0.71 -15.21
N ASN A 140 1.72 1.46 -14.59
CA ASN A 140 2.08 2.47 -13.59
C ASN A 140 2.90 1.89 -12.41
N ALA A 141 2.73 0.61 -12.09
CA ALA A 141 3.53 -0.06 -11.05
C ALA A 141 5.01 -0.19 -11.41
N VAL A 142 5.34 -0.51 -12.66
CA VAL A 142 6.73 -0.54 -13.14
C VAL A 142 7.28 0.87 -13.29
N GLY A 143 6.45 1.81 -13.75
CA GLY A 143 6.81 3.23 -13.79
C GLY A 143 7.23 3.76 -12.42
N LEU A 144 6.47 3.43 -11.38
CA LEU A 144 6.80 3.78 -10.00
C LEU A 144 8.12 3.13 -9.54
N GLU A 145 8.32 1.84 -9.80
CA GLU A 145 9.57 1.14 -9.45
C GLU A 145 10.79 1.82 -10.08
N LYS A 146 10.75 2.08 -11.39
CA LYS A 146 11.82 2.78 -12.12
C LYS A 146 12.06 4.19 -11.57
N TRP A 147 11.00 4.91 -11.22
CA TRP A 147 11.11 6.23 -10.61
C TRP A 147 11.78 6.17 -9.23
N CYS A 148 11.36 5.25 -8.36
CA CYS A 148 11.96 5.05 -7.03
C CYS A 148 13.45 4.71 -7.14
N GLU A 149 13.82 3.78 -8.01
CA GLU A 149 15.22 3.40 -8.29
C GLU A 149 16.06 4.61 -8.72
N ARG A 150 15.51 5.45 -9.62
CA ARG A 150 16.19 6.66 -10.10
C ARG A 150 16.40 7.70 -9.00
N VAL A 151 15.37 8.03 -8.23
CA VAL A 151 15.48 9.09 -7.19
C VAL A 151 16.23 8.64 -5.95
N THR A 152 16.41 7.32 -5.76
CA THR A 152 17.19 6.77 -4.65
C THR A 152 18.60 6.34 -5.04
N ALA A 153 18.99 6.47 -6.32
CA ALA A 153 20.28 6.01 -6.83
C ALA A 153 21.47 6.63 -6.10
N ASP A 154 21.36 7.92 -5.72
CA ASP A 154 22.43 8.66 -5.05
C ASP A 154 22.61 8.29 -3.57
N PHE A 155 21.70 7.47 -3.00
CA PHE A 155 21.72 7.05 -1.59
C PHE A 155 22.11 5.58 -1.39
N ARG A 156 22.68 4.94 -2.42
CA ARG A 156 23.09 3.52 -2.40
C ARG A 156 24.51 3.30 -1.94
#